data_AF-Q1N6E3-F1
#
_entry.id   AF-Q1N6E3-F1
#
_cell.length_a   1.000
_cell.length_b   1.000
_cell.length_c   1.000
_cell.angle_alpha   90.00
_cell.angle_beta   90.00
_cell.angle_gamma   90.00
#
_symmetry.space_group_name_H-M   'P 1'
#
loop_
_entity.id
_entity.type
_entity.pdbx_description
1 polymer ?
#
loop_
_entity_poly.entity_id
_entity_poly.type
_entity_poly.pdbx_seq_one_letter_code
_entity_poly.pdbx_strand_id
1 'polypeptide(L)'
;MRAITMRLFLVGMAMGMALNAMAMSAQKAHELIEQQRPELLETDELVSLYYFGREESVSVVGLERVGQDYLPVRWLLLFENEQLLGWYHPLPDFPARLENGQLHFPKGSSIESLGIRSPRPLPMVIDNQHMAFRSIKSLDEAHH
;
A
#
# COMPACT_ATOMS: atom_id res chain seq x y z
N MET A 1 34.75 -6.49 59.83
CA MET A 1 33.65 -6.78 58.88
C MET A 1 33.20 -5.48 58.23
N ARG A 2 33.45 -5.33 56.93
CA ARG A 2 32.80 -4.34 56.06
C ARG A 2 32.58 -5.05 54.73
N ALA A 3 31.33 -5.42 54.47
CA ALA A 3 30.89 -5.96 53.20
C ALA A 3 30.75 -4.78 52.23
N ILE A 4 31.43 -4.84 51.08
CA ILE A 4 31.11 -3.98 49.94
C ILE A 4 30.87 -4.88 48.74
N THR A 5 29.66 -4.72 48.25
CA THR A 5 28.87 -5.55 47.36
C THR A 5 29.46 -5.62 45.95
N MET A 6 29.34 -6.81 45.38
CA MET A 6 29.63 -7.24 44.01
C MET A 6 29.06 -6.27 42.96
N ARG A 7 29.91 -5.76 42.07
CA ARG A 7 29.47 -5.00 40.88
C ARG A 7 29.02 -6.00 39.81
N LEU A 8 27.72 -6.18 39.67
CA LEU A 8 27.09 -6.89 38.57
C LEU A 8 27.21 -6.04 37.29
N PHE A 9 28.01 -6.48 36.32
CA PHE A 9 28.01 -5.89 34.98
C PHE A 9 26.71 -6.31 34.28
N LEU A 10 25.80 -5.37 34.13
CA LEU A 10 24.59 -5.52 33.34
C LEU A 10 25.00 -5.43 31.85
N VAL A 11 25.04 -6.56 31.15
CA VAL A 11 25.15 -6.58 29.68
C VAL A 11 23.78 -6.19 29.13
N GLY A 12 23.61 -4.92 28.78
CA GLY A 12 22.48 -4.43 28.02
C GLY A 12 22.56 -4.92 26.58
N MET A 13 22.12 -6.15 26.33
CA MET A 13 21.87 -6.63 24.98
C MET A 13 20.51 -6.05 24.55
N ALA A 14 20.53 -4.80 24.09
CA ALA A 14 19.41 -4.24 23.34
C ALA A 14 19.30 -5.04 22.05
N MET A 15 18.47 -6.08 22.10
CA MET A 15 18.05 -6.85 20.95
C MET A 15 17.20 -5.93 20.09
N GLY A 16 17.87 -5.16 19.23
CA GLY A 16 17.24 -4.42 18.16
C GLY A 16 16.58 -5.46 17.26
N MET A 17 15.29 -5.73 17.52
CA MET A 17 14.47 -6.47 16.58
C MET A 17 14.41 -5.60 15.33
N ALA A 18 15.22 -5.97 14.33
CA ALA A 18 14.98 -5.52 12.99
C ALA A 18 13.54 -5.90 12.66
N LEU A 19 12.66 -4.91 12.59
CA LEU A 19 11.35 -5.05 11.97
C LEU A 19 11.64 -5.34 10.49
N ASN A 20 11.88 -6.61 10.19
CA ASN A 20 11.73 -7.11 8.84
C ASN A 20 10.24 -6.96 8.53
N ALA A 21 9.87 -5.79 8.02
CA ALA A 21 8.60 -5.56 7.42
C ALA A 21 8.44 -6.59 6.31
N MET A 22 7.68 -7.66 6.58
CA MET A 22 7.39 -8.66 5.57
C MET A 22 6.70 -7.98 4.38
N ALA A 23 7.06 -8.42 3.18
CA ALA A 23 6.38 -8.03 1.96
C ALA A 23 4.88 -8.32 2.10
N MET A 24 4.04 -7.41 1.59
CA MET A 24 2.59 -7.60 1.59
C MET A 24 2.24 -8.75 0.64
N SER A 25 1.80 -9.88 1.18
CA SER A 25 1.32 -11.00 0.38
C SER A 25 -0.09 -10.70 -0.16
N ALA A 26 -0.46 -11.35 -1.26
CA ALA A 26 -1.83 -11.25 -1.80
C ALA A 26 -2.88 -11.67 -0.76
N GLN A 27 -2.62 -12.73 0.00
CA GLN A 27 -3.51 -13.18 1.07
C GLN A 27 -3.66 -12.12 2.16
N LYS A 28 -2.54 -11.56 2.67
CA LYS A 28 -2.60 -10.53 3.70
C LYS A 28 -3.31 -9.27 3.19
N ALA A 29 -3.06 -8.87 1.94
CA ALA A 29 -3.76 -7.75 1.34
C ALA A 29 -5.27 -8.02 1.27
N HIS A 30 -5.68 -9.22 0.86
CA HIS A 30 -7.09 -9.61 0.83
C HIS A 30 -7.74 -9.49 2.20
N GLU A 31 -7.13 -10.09 3.24
CA GLU A 31 -7.61 -10.03 4.62
C GLU A 31 -7.74 -8.58 5.12
N LEU A 32 -6.76 -7.72 4.83
CA LEU A 32 -6.80 -6.32 5.23
C LEU A 32 -7.89 -5.52 4.50
N ILE A 33 -8.14 -5.81 3.23
CA ILE A 33 -9.22 -5.16 2.47
C ILE A 33 -10.56 -5.61 3.02
N GLU A 34 -10.77 -6.92 3.23
CA GLU A 34 -11.99 -7.47 3.80
C GLU A 34 -12.32 -6.85 5.18
N GLN A 35 -11.30 -6.62 6.00
CA GLN A 35 -11.47 -6.02 7.33
C GLN A 35 -11.79 -4.52 7.30
N GLN A 36 -11.26 -3.78 6.33
CA GLN A 36 -11.29 -2.30 6.36
C GLN A 36 -12.27 -1.69 5.35
N ARG A 37 -12.37 -2.30 4.18
CA ARG A 37 -13.16 -1.85 3.02
C ARG A 37 -13.67 -3.07 2.21
N PRO A 38 -14.54 -3.91 2.81
CA PRO A 38 -15.04 -5.13 2.16
C PRO A 38 -15.73 -4.84 0.82
N GLU A 39 -16.32 -3.66 0.64
CA GLU A 39 -16.98 -3.23 -0.60
C GLU A 39 -16.05 -3.23 -1.83
N LEU A 40 -14.72 -3.16 -1.64
CA LEU A 40 -13.75 -3.31 -2.73
C LEU A 40 -13.70 -4.74 -3.27
N LEU A 41 -14.06 -5.73 -2.45
CA LEU A 41 -14.09 -7.17 -2.77
C LEU A 41 -15.50 -7.71 -3.02
N GLU A 42 -16.55 -6.96 -2.69
CA GLU A 42 -17.95 -7.39 -2.89
C GLU A 42 -18.29 -7.48 -4.38
N THR A 43 -18.03 -8.66 -4.95
CA THR A 43 -18.30 -8.96 -6.34
C THR A 43 -18.43 -10.47 -6.58
N ASP A 44 -19.26 -10.83 -7.55
CA ASP A 44 -19.32 -12.19 -8.10
C ASP A 44 -18.17 -12.46 -9.12
N GLU A 45 -17.31 -11.46 -9.34
CA GLU A 45 -16.24 -11.45 -10.33
C GLU A 45 -14.93 -12.03 -9.80
N LEU A 46 -14.04 -12.40 -10.73
CA LEU A 46 -12.67 -12.80 -10.40
C LEU A 46 -11.88 -11.59 -9.88
N VAL A 47 -11.28 -11.77 -8.70
CA VAL A 47 -10.41 -10.80 -8.04
C VAL A 47 -8.96 -11.25 -8.14
N SER A 48 -8.07 -10.35 -8.56
CA SER A 48 -6.62 -10.56 -8.59
C SER A 48 -5.89 -9.48 -7.79
N LEU A 49 -4.87 -9.89 -7.03
CA LEU A 49 -4.05 -9.01 -6.20
C LEU A 49 -2.58 -9.09 -6.61
N TYR A 50 -1.94 -7.93 -6.79
CA TYR A 50 -0.57 -7.79 -7.26
C TYR A 50 0.25 -6.94 -6.30
N TYR A 51 1.38 -7.43 -5.81
CA TYR A 51 2.26 -6.65 -4.96
C TYR A 51 3.37 -5.99 -5.79
N PHE A 52 3.48 -4.67 -5.74
CA PHE A 52 4.45 -3.90 -6.54
C PHE A 52 5.69 -3.48 -5.76
N GLY A 53 5.70 -3.67 -4.45
CA GLY A 53 6.81 -3.32 -3.57
C GLY A 53 6.39 -2.45 -2.39
N ARG A 54 7.38 -2.02 -1.64
CA ARG A 54 7.23 -1.15 -0.48
C ARG A 54 8.31 -0.08 -0.47
N GLU A 55 7.92 1.13 -0.09
CA GLU A 55 8.82 2.23 0.23
C GLU A 55 8.58 2.62 1.70
N GLU A 56 9.61 2.57 2.53
CA GLU A 56 9.52 2.83 3.97
C GLU A 56 8.41 2.04 4.68
N SER A 57 7.30 2.70 5.07
CA SER A 57 6.11 2.11 5.69
C SER A 57 5.03 1.72 4.69
N VAL A 58 5.11 2.18 3.44
CA VAL A 58 4.03 2.14 2.46
C VAL A 58 4.19 0.98 1.48
N SER A 59 3.26 0.04 1.52
CA SER A 59 3.15 -1.06 0.56
C SER A 59 2.18 -0.69 -0.56
N VAL A 60 2.53 -1.05 -1.80
CA VAL A 60 1.71 -0.80 -2.99
C VAL A 60 1.13 -2.10 -3.49
N VAL A 61 -0.20 -2.16 -3.58
CA VAL A 61 -0.94 -3.35 -4.03
C VAL A 61 -1.92 -2.97 -5.13
N GLY A 62 -1.88 -3.70 -6.25
CA GLY A 62 -2.91 -3.65 -7.27
C GLY A 62 -4.05 -4.59 -6.92
N LEU A 63 -5.29 -4.11 -7.01
CA LEU A 63 -6.50 -4.90 -7.01
C LEU A 63 -7.10 -4.81 -8.41
N GLU A 64 -7.33 -5.94 -9.05
CA GLU A 64 -7.98 -6.04 -10.36
C GLU A 64 -9.23 -6.88 -10.23
N ARG A 65 -10.31 -6.39 -10.85
CA ARG A 65 -11.56 -7.13 -11.01
C ARG A 65 -11.85 -7.27 -12.49
N VAL A 66 -12.23 -8.46 -12.93
CA VAL A 66 -12.64 -8.71 -14.32
C VAL A 66 -14.15 -8.83 -14.36
N GLY A 67 -14.80 -7.79 -14.88
CA GLY A 67 -16.25 -7.76 -14.98
C GLY A 67 -16.81 -8.59 -16.13
N GLN A 68 -18.14 -8.59 -16.25
CA GLN A 68 -18.85 -9.38 -17.27
C GLN A 68 -18.47 -9.02 -18.72
N ASP A 69 -18.01 -7.78 -18.94
CA ASP A 69 -17.52 -7.32 -20.24
C ASP A 69 -16.07 -7.74 -20.54
N TYR A 70 -15.47 -8.56 -19.65
CA TYR A 70 -14.08 -9.04 -19.69
C TYR A 70 -13.01 -7.93 -19.65
N LEU A 71 -13.43 -6.68 -19.43
CA LEU A 71 -12.52 -5.56 -19.25
C LEU A 71 -12.08 -5.48 -17.78
N PRO A 72 -10.77 -5.41 -17.54
CA PRO A 72 -10.24 -5.30 -16.18
C PRO A 72 -10.49 -3.90 -15.63
N VAL A 73 -10.96 -3.85 -14.39
CA VAL A 73 -11.07 -2.64 -13.59
C VAL A 73 -10.00 -2.69 -12.51
N ARG A 74 -9.20 -1.62 -12.41
CA ARG A 74 -7.98 -1.61 -11.59
C ARG A 74 -8.03 -0.55 -10.49
N TRP A 75 -7.55 -0.93 -9.32
CA TRP A 75 -7.30 -0.09 -8.17
C TRP A 75 -5.83 -0.22 -7.77
N LEU A 76 -5.18 0.89 -7.49
CA LEU A 76 -3.86 0.90 -6.89
C LEU A 76 -3.99 1.35 -5.43
N LEU A 77 -3.91 0.39 -4.53
CA LEU A 77 -4.10 0.53 -3.09
C LEU A 77 -2.77 0.86 -2.41
N LEU A 78 -2.79 1.80 -1.47
CA LEU A 78 -1.64 2.14 -0.62
C LEU A 78 -1.93 1.74 0.81
N PHE A 79 -1.07 0.89 1.38
CA PHE A 79 -1.13 0.47 2.77
C PHE A 79 0.04 1.04 3.55
N GLU A 80 -0.20 1.77 4.63
CA GLU A 80 0.83 2.09 5.61
C GLU A 80 0.87 1.00 6.67
N ASN A 81 1.92 0.18 6.64
CA ASN A 81 2.02 -1.07 7.38
C ASN A 81 0.82 -1.98 7.07
N GLU A 82 -0.19 -2.03 7.94
CA GLU A 82 -1.41 -2.84 7.76
C GLU A 82 -2.68 -1.99 7.64
N GLN A 83 -2.54 -0.66 7.55
CA GLN A 83 -3.67 0.26 7.43
C GLN A 83 -3.82 0.72 5.99
N LEU A 84 -5.01 0.52 5.40
CA LEU A 84 -5.33 1.04 4.08
C LEU A 84 -5.45 2.56 4.17
N LEU A 85 -4.63 3.29 3.38
CA LEU A 85 -4.67 4.76 3.34
C LEU A 85 -5.72 5.27 2.33
N GLY A 86 -5.95 4.49 1.29
CA GLY A 86 -6.74 4.88 0.14
C GLY A 86 -6.21 4.27 -1.16
N TRP A 87 -6.70 4.78 -2.28
CA TRP A 87 -6.39 4.23 -3.59
C TRP A 87 -6.52 5.22 -4.75
N TYR A 88 -5.89 4.86 -5.87
CA TYR A 88 -6.17 5.42 -7.18
C TYR A 88 -7.11 4.48 -7.93
N HIS A 89 -8.11 5.03 -8.62
CA HIS A 89 -9.08 4.26 -9.41
C HIS A 89 -9.91 5.18 -10.33
N PRO A 90 -10.24 4.75 -11.57
CA PRO A 90 -9.75 3.53 -12.24
C PRO A 90 -8.37 3.72 -12.85
N LEU A 91 -7.45 2.75 -12.73
CA LEU A 91 -6.17 2.83 -13.45
C LEU A 91 -6.25 2.20 -14.84
N PRO A 92 -5.66 2.86 -15.88
CA PRO A 92 -5.49 2.24 -17.19
C PRO A 92 -4.51 1.06 -17.13
N ASP A 93 -3.37 1.24 -16.48
CA ASP A 93 -2.31 0.23 -16.35
C ASP A 93 -1.86 0.12 -14.90
N PHE A 94 -1.33 -1.04 -14.53
CA PHE A 94 -0.58 -1.17 -13.30
C PHE A 94 0.88 -0.73 -13.48
N PRO A 95 1.54 -0.29 -12.40
CA PRO A 95 2.97 -0.03 -12.45
C PRO A 95 3.74 -1.32 -12.74
N ALA A 96 4.85 -1.20 -13.46
CA ALA A 96 5.76 -2.30 -13.70
C ALA A 96 6.66 -2.54 -12.47
N ARG A 97 7.03 -1.48 -11.74
CA ARG A 97 7.86 -1.54 -10.53
C ARG A 97 7.75 -0.30 -9.66
N LEU A 98 8.11 -0.46 -8.40
CA LEU A 98 8.44 0.61 -7.47
C LEU A 98 9.95 0.74 -7.31
N GLU A 99 10.47 1.95 -7.47
CA GLU A 99 11.91 2.25 -7.33
C GLU A 99 12.09 3.64 -6.69
N ASN A 100 12.75 3.73 -5.54
CA ASN A 100 13.05 4.98 -4.83
C ASN A 100 11.80 5.87 -4.56
N GLY A 101 10.71 5.26 -4.11
CA GLY A 101 9.43 5.93 -3.87
C GLY A 101 8.70 6.41 -5.13
N GLN A 102 9.12 5.95 -6.32
CA GLN A 102 8.50 6.24 -7.61
C GLN A 102 7.96 4.97 -8.25
N LEU A 103 6.69 4.99 -8.61
CA LEU A 103 6.06 3.97 -9.43
C LEU A 103 6.35 4.26 -10.90
N HIS A 104 6.92 3.26 -11.57
CA HIS A 104 7.21 3.32 -13.00
C HIS A 104 6.21 2.45 -13.74
N PHE A 105 5.56 3.03 -14.74
CA PHE A 105 4.57 2.35 -15.56
C PHE A 105 5.19 1.80 -16.85
N PRO A 106 4.55 0.82 -17.50
CA PRO A 106 5.00 0.29 -18.78
C PRO A 106 5.14 1.39 -19.84
N LYS A 107 6.06 1.20 -20.79
CA LYS A 107 6.18 2.09 -21.95
C LYS A 107 4.86 2.10 -22.74
N GLY A 108 4.39 3.28 -23.10
CA GLY A 108 3.11 3.45 -23.80
C GLY A 108 1.91 3.60 -22.87
N SER A 109 2.10 3.52 -21.55
CA SER A 109 1.07 3.94 -20.60
C SER A 109 0.86 5.45 -20.67
N SER A 110 -0.38 5.89 -20.44
CA SER A 110 -0.72 7.30 -20.27
C SER A 110 -0.27 7.89 -18.94
N ILE A 111 0.31 7.06 -18.06
CA ILE A 111 0.94 7.46 -16.79
C ILE A 111 2.45 7.30 -16.94
N GLU A 112 3.23 8.37 -16.76
CA GLU A 112 4.69 8.27 -16.85
C GLU A 112 5.32 7.80 -15.53
N SER A 113 4.95 8.43 -14.41
CA SER A 113 5.39 8.02 -13.08
C SER A 113 4.50 8.58 -11.98
N LEU A 114 4.49 7.93 -10.81
CA LEU A 114 3.79 8.41 -9.62
C LEU A 114 4.67 8.32 -8.38
N GLY A 115 4.86 9.45 -7.70
CA GLY A 115 5.53 9.50 -6.41
C GLY A 115 4.60 9.10 -5.27
N ILE A 116 5.00 8.09 -4.50
CA ILE A 116 4.22 7.56 -3.37
C ILE A 116 4.72 8.04 -1.99
N ARG A 117 5.48 9.14 -1.95
CA ARG A 117 6.10 9.63 -0.72
C ARG A 117 5.03 9.94 0.35
N SER A 118 5.19 9.29 1.50
CA SER A 118 4.36 9.49 2.69
C SER A 118 4.44 10.95 3.19
N PRO A 119 3.37 11.54 3.77
CA PRO A 119 2.06 10.95 4.10
C PRO A 119 0.92 11.35 3.16
N ARG A 120 1.22 12.05 2.06
CA ARG A 120 0.20 12.52 1.11
C ARG A 120 0.58 12.11 -0.31
N PRO A 121 0.01 11.00 -0.81
CA PRO A 121 0.19 10.58 -2.20
C PRO A 121 -0.17 11.74 -3.13
N LEU A 122 0.70 12.02 -4.10
CA LEU A 122 0.49 13.13 -5.02
C LEU A 122 -0.65 12.80 -5.99
N PRO A 123 -1.44 13.79 -6.45
CA PRO A 123 -2.38 13.55 -7.54
C PRO A 123 -1.64 13.02 -8.77
N MET A 124 -2.18 11.98 -9.39
CA MET A 124 -1.63 11.39 -10.61
C MET A 124 -2.16 12.20 -11.81
N VAL A 125 -1.37 12.34 -12.86
CA VAL A 125 -1.84 12.91 -14.14
C VAL A 125 -1.90 11.79 -15.17
N ILE A 126 -3.06 11.64 -15.80
CA ILE A 126 -3.31 10.67 -16.88
C ILE A 126 -3.89 11.44 -18.06
N ASP A 127 -3.24 11.44 -19.22
CA ASP A 127 -3.75 12.13 -20.42
C ASP A 127 -4.20 13.60 -20.15
N ASN A 128 -3.39 14.36 -19.40
CA ASN A 128 -3.68 15.73 -18.92
C ASN A 128 -4.86 15.87 -17.95
N GLN A 129 -5.42 14.77 -17.44
CA GLN A 129 -6.44 14.77 -16.39
C GLN A 129 -5.83 14.43 -15.03
N HIS A 130 -6.20 15.19 -14.00
CA HIS A 130 -5.78 14.91 -12.63
C HIS A 130 -6.65 13.80 -12.04
N MET A 131 -6.04 12.65 -11.77
CA MET A 131 -6.61 11.61 -10.94
C MET A 131 -6.25 11.86 -9.48
N ALA A 132 -7.27 12.19 -8.69
CA ALA A 132 -7.12 12.37 -7.26
C ALA A 132 -6.94 11.02 -6.54
N PHE A 133 -6.07 11.01 -5.53
CA PHE A 133 -6.01 9.92 -4.58
C PHE A 133 -7.25 9.94 -3.68
N ARG A 134 -7.99 8.83 -3.61
CA ARG A 134 -9.17 8.68 -2.76
C ARG A 134 -8.72 8.23 -1.37
N SER A 135 -8.59 9.18 -0.45
CA SER A 135 -8.18 8.89 0.93
C SER A 135 -9.35 8.39 1.77
N ILE A 136 -9.10 7.34 2.56
CA ILE A 136 -10.08 6.80 3.51
C ILE A 136 -10.51 7.85 4.55
N LYS A 137 -9.57 8.60 5.12
CA LYS A 137 -9.89 9.64 6.11
C LYS A 137 -10.89 10.67 5.56
N SER A 138 -10.67 11.10 4.32
CA SER A 138 -11.57 12.07 3.67
C SER A 138 -12.94 11.48 3.35
N LEU A 139 -13.03 10.17 3.09
CA LEU A 139 -14.30 9.49 2.82
C LEU A 139 -15.12 9.36 4.11
N ASP A 140 -14.50 9.03 5.24
CA ASP A 140 -15.18 8.90 6.53
C ASP A 140 -15.70 10.25 7.05
N GLU A 141 -14.94 11.33 6.85
CA GLU A 141 -15.35 12.70 7.22
C GLU A 141 -16.53 13.23 6.39
N ALA A 142 -16.75 12.72 5.17
CA ALA A 142 -17.84 13.15 4.30
C ALA A 142 -19.20 12.51 4.62
N HIS A 143 -19.22 11.48 5.49
CA HIS A 143 -20.42 10.71 5.87
C HIS A 143 -20.84 10.95 7.34
N HIS A 144 -20.29 11.98 7.98
CA HIS A 144 -20.69 12.48 9.30
C HIS A 144 -21.30 13.88 9.19
#